data_AF-A0A7Y2PKK8-F1
#
_entry.id   AF-A0A7Y2PKK8-F1
#
_cell.length_a   1.000
_cell.length_b   1.000
_cell.length_c   1.000
_cell.angle_alpha   90.00
_cell.angle_beta   90.00
_cell.angle_gamma   90.00
#
_symmetry.space_group_name_H-M   'P 1'
#
loop_
_entity.id
_entity.type
_entity.pdbx_description
1 polymer ?
#
loop_
_entity_poly.entity_id
_entity_poly.type
_entity_poly.pdbx_seq_one_letter_code
_entity_poly.pdbx_strand_id
1 'polypeptide(L)'
;EALLKLLQGAPQELALDAQMIGLGVSADDFEELVWRGARLLRQADCVSNGFAAVLQQVDALPLGDGLWWLHSEQTVKRPGLAFVTPDKPMRYLGQPLSGLFCLASLGEAHQALLERLCALLIEGRGHELGRATSSRAVLEVLGGELPADWPSARITLANAHGLHARPAKILAQLAKSFDGEIRVRIVDGQESAVSAKSLSKLLSLGARRGQVLEFVAEPAIAGDALPAILAAIEEG
;
A
#
# COMPACT_ATOMS: atom_id res chain seq x y z
N GLU A 1 38.79 -6.48 0.79
CA GLU A 1 37.70 -5.89 -0.02
C GLU A 1 36.93 -6.91 -0.89
N ALA A 2 37.54 -7.96 -1.45
CA ALA A 2 36.82 -8.95 -2.27
C ALA A 2 35.74 -9.79 -1.54
N LEU A 3 35.87 -10.01 -0.22
CA LEU A 3 34.90 -10.76 0.59
C LEU A 3 33.64 -9.95 0.97
N LEU A 4 33.69 -8.62 0.97
CA LEU A 4 32.52 -7.77 1.23
C LEU A 4 31.54 -7.75 0.05
N LYS A 5 32.03 -7.98 -1.18
CA LYS A 5 31.17 -8.14 -2.37
C LYS A 5 30.34 -9.44 -2.36
N LEU A 6 30.81 -10.48 -1.67
CA LEU A 6 30.08 -11.75 -1.54
C LEU A 6 28.96 -11.69 -0.49
N LEU A 7 29.04 -10.77 0.48
CA LEU A 7 27.98 -10.52 1.47
C LEU A 7 26.92 -9.52 0.98
N GLN A 8 27.17 -8.79 -0.12
CA GLN A 8 26.22 -7.83 -0.71
C GLN A 8 25.20 -8.47 -1.67
N GLY A 9 25.31 -9.77 -1.91
CA GLY A 9 24.45 -10.52 -2.83
C GLY A 9 23.38 -11.36 -2.15
N ALA A 10 22.81 -10.90 -1.03
CA ALA A 10 21.49 -11.42 -0.68
C ALA A 10 20.54 -10.94 -1.79
N PRO A 11 19.72 -11.82 -2.41
CA PRO A 11 18.71 -11.38 -3.36
C PRO A 11 17.86 -10.34 -2.64
N GLN A 12 17.97 -9.07 -3.06
CA GLN A 12 17.14 -8.04 -2.47
C GLN A 12 15.71 -8.34 -2.91
N GLU A 13 14.84 -8.66 -1.96
CA GLU A 13 13.44 -8.88 -2.26
C GLU A 13 12.84 -7.59 -2.84
N LEU A 14 12.02 -7.75 -3.87
CA LEU A 14 11.30 -6.64 -4.45
C LEU A 14 10.36 -6.08 -3.39
N ALA A 15 10.60 -4.83 -2.99
CA ALA A 15 9.68 -4.15 -2.10
C ALA A 15 8.33 -3.94 -2.81
N LEU A 16 7.27 -4.53 -2.26
CA LEU A 16 5.89 -4.32 -2.71
C LEU A 16 4.94 -4.45 -1.52
N ASP A 17 4.31 -3.34 -1.16
CA ASP A 17 3.46 -3.17 0.02
C ASP A 17 2.29 -2.22 -0.30
N ALA A 18 1.38 -2.04 0.66
CA ALA A 18 0.18 -1.23 0.45
C ALA A 18 0.46 0.26 0.23
N GLN A 19 1.56 0.80 0.77
CA GLN A 19 1.93 2.21 0.58
C GLN A 19 2.51 2.47 -0.82
N MET A 20 2.96 1.43 -1.52
CA MET A 20 3.41 1.52 -2.91
C MET A 20 2.26 1.43 -3.94
N ILE A 21 1.01 1.36 -3.48
CA ILE A 21 -0.16 1.30 -4.35
C ILE A 21 -1.03 2.53 -4.17
N GLY A 22 -1.14 3.33 -5.23
CA GLY A 22 -1.98 4.53 -5.29
C GLY A 22 -3.17 4.33 -6.23
N LEU A 23 -4.33 3.97 -5.71
CA LEU A 23 -5.54 3.76 -6.52
C LEU A 23 -6.36 5.04 -6.63
N GLY A 24 -6.89 5.30 -7.83
CA GLY A 24 -7.76 6.46 -8.10
C GLY A 24 -7.06 7.79 -7.80
N VAL A 25 -5.80 7.93 -8.21
CA VAL A 25 -5.05 9.16 -8.02
C VAL A 25 -5.51 10.23 -9.01
N SER A 26 -5.74 11.44 -8.50
CA SER A 26 -5.96 12.62 -9.34
C SER A 26 -4.68 12.88 -10.13
N ALA A 27 -4.77 12.70 -11.45
CA ALA A 27 -3.71 12.98 -12.40
C ALA A 27 -4.31 13.56 -13.69
N ASP A 28 -3.80 14.69 -14.16
CA ASP A 28 -4.28 15.33 -15.38
C ASP A 28 -3.68 14.72 -16.65
N ASP A 29 -2.46 14.21 -16.57
CA ASP A 29 -1.74 13.60 -17.67
C ASP A 29 -0.85 12.41 -17.23
N PHE A 30 -0.22 11.78 -18.22
CA PHE A 30 0.67 10.65 -18.00
C PHE A 30 1.87 11.04 -17.11
N GLU A 31 2.44 12.23 -17.29
CA GLU A 31 3.62 12.68 -16.55
C GLU A 31 3.32 12.85 -15.06
N GLU A 32 2.13 13.35 -14.71
CA GLU A 32 1.69 13.43 -13.34
C GLU A 32 1.52 12.04 -12.74
N LEU A 33 0.96 11.08 -13.49
CA LEU A 33 0.82 9.69 -13.04
C LEU A 33 2.19 9.05 -12.77
N VAL A 34 3.17 9.26 -13.66
CA VAL A 34 4.57 8.83 -13.46
C VAL A 34 5.15 9.43 -12.18
N TRP A 35 4.92 10.74 -11.97
CA TRP A 35 5.39 11.42 -10.77
C TRP A 35 4.78 10.84 -9.49
N ARG A 36 3.48 10.48 -9.51
CA ARG A 36 2.81 9.80 -8.38
C ARG A 36 3.50 8.47 -8.06
N GLY A 37 3.72 7.61 -9.07
CA GLY A 37 4.39 6.33 -8.89
C GLY A 37 5.82 6.47 -8.35
N ALA A 38 6.61 7.39 -8.92
CA ALA A 38 7.97 7.69 -8.47
C ALA A 38 8.01 8.20 -7.02
N ARG A 39 7.00 8.99 -6.61
CA ARG A 39 6.89 9.50 -5.25
C ARG A 39 6.64 8.39 -4.23
N LEU A 40 5.80 7.40 -4.56
CA LEU A 40 5.54 6.25 -3.68
C LEU A 40 6.82 5.45 -3.43
N LEU A 41 7.57 5.15 -4.49
CA LEU A 41 8.88 4.48 -4.39
C LEU A 41 9.87 5.26 -3.51
N ARG A 42 9.87 6.60 -3.62
CA ARG A 42 10.73 7.45 -2.80
C ARG A 42 10.31 7.46 -1.33
N GLN A 43 9.01 7.48 -1.04
CA GLN A 43 8.48 7.40 0.33
C GLN A 43 8.79 6.06 0.98
N ALA A 44 8.82 4.97 0.19
CA ALA A 44 9.24 3.64 0.62
C ALA A 44 10.79 3.45 0.64
N ASP A 45 11.56 4.54 0.52
CA ASP A 45 13.04 4.57 0.47
C ASP A 45 13.66 3.64 -0.59
N CYS A 46 12.93 3.34 -1.67
CA CYS A 46 13.41 2.48 -2.76
C CYS A 46 14.34 3.24 -3.72
N VAL A 47 14.12 4.54 -3.87
CA VAL A 47 14.83 5.39 -4.84
C VAL A 47 15.29 6.70 -4.21
N SER A 48 16.31 7.31 -4.82
CA SER A 48 16.80 8.63 -4.42
C SER A 48 16.01 9.76 -5.09
N ASN A 49 16.28 11.01 -4.68
CA ASN A 49 15.74 12.18 -5.35
C ASN A 49 16.16 12.18 -6.83
N GLY A 50 15.26 12.61 -7.72
CA GLY A 50 15.50 12.66 -9.17
C GLY A 50 14.98 11.45 -9.95
N PHE A 51 14.56 10.37 -9.28
CA PHE A 51 14.04 9.17 -9.95
C PHE A 51 12.83 9.46 -10.86
N ALA A 52 11.93 10.37 -10.46
CA ALA A 52 10.80 10.78 -11.27
C ALA A 52 11.22 11.39 -12.63
N ALA A 53 12.28 12.21 -12.63
CA ALA A 53 12.81 12.82 -13.84
C ALA A 53 13.46 11.79 -14.76
N VAL A 54 14.06 10.73 -14.18
CA VAL A 54 14.57 9.61 -14.95
C VAL A 54 13.43 8.83 -15.58
N LEU A 55 12.38 8.48 -14.82
CA LEU A 55 11.24 7.73 -15.35
C LEU A 55 10.50 8.46 -16.48
N GLN A 56 10.44 9.80 -16.44
CA GLN A 56 9.85 10.60 -17.52
C GLN A 56 10.63 10.52 -18.84
N GLN A 57 11.90 10.14 -18.80
CA GLN A 57 12.74 9.94 -19.99
C GLN A 57 12.70 8.50 -20.51
N VAL A 58 12.05 7.59 -19.78
CA VAL A 58 11.93 6.18 -20.16
C VAL A 58 10.68 5.99 -21.00
N ASP A 59 10.82 5.24 -22.10
CA ASP A 59 9.69 4.85 -22.92
C ASP A 59 8.80 3.86 -22.17
N ALA A 60 7.53 4.21 -22.02
CA ALA A 60 6.54 3.35 -21.38
C ALA A 60 6.20 2.17 -22.28
N LEU A 61 6.23 0.97 -21.71
CA LEU A 61 5.88 -0.27 -22.40
C LEU A 61 4.39 -0.57 -22.18
N PRO A 62 3.59 -0.74 -23.25
CA PRO A 62 2.21 -1.17 -23.11
C PRO A 62 2.16 -2.67 -22.78
N LEU A 63 1.49 -3.04 -21.70
CA LEU A 63 1.32 -4.43 -21.28
C LEU A 63 0.01 -5.07 -21.78
N GLY A 64 -0.94 -4.25 -22.23
CA GLY A 64 -2.31 -4.67 -22.55
C GLY A 64 -3.31 -4.25 -21.48
N ASP A 65 -4.62 -4.34 -21.78
CA ASP A 65 -5.72 -3.93 -20.89
C ASP A 65 -5.63 -2.49 -20.33
N GLY A 66 -4.89 -1.62 -21.02
CA GLY A 66 -4.61 -0.25 -20.61
C GLY A 66 -3.56 -0.13 -19.49
N LEU A 67 -2.86 -1.21 -19.16
CA LEU A 67 -1.75 -1.22 -18.22
C LEU A 67 -0.45 -0.82 -18.93
N TRP A 68 0.33 0.01 -18.27
CA TRP A 68 1.61 0.52 -18.75
C TRP A 68 2.72 0.22 -17.76
N TRP A 69 3.92 0.02 -18.28
CA TRP A 69 5.10 -0.33 -17.49
C TRP A 69 6.24 0.64 -17.74
N LEU A 70 6.79 1.16 -16.65
CA LEU A 70 8.01 1.94 -16.63
C LEU A 70 8.98 1.31 -15.65
N HIS A 71 10.26 1.30 -16.01
CA HIS A 71 11.31 0.86 -15.12
C HIS A 71 12.56 1.72 -15.28
N SER A 72 13.35 1.80 -14.22
CA SER A 72 14.70 2.37 -14.28
C SER A 72 15.59 1.75 -13.23
N GLU A 73 16.87 1.60 -13.55
CA GLU A 73 17.92 1.16 -12.64
C GLU A 73 18.71 2.34 -12.05
N GLN A 74 18.51 3.54 -12.58
CA GLN A 74 19.24 4.72 -12.12
C GLN A 74 18.67 5.23 -10.81
N THR A 75 19.54 5.63 -9.89
CA THR A 75 19.15 6.20 -8.58
C THR A 75 18.34 5.26 -7.68
N VAL A 76 18.34 3.95 -7.98
CA VAL A 76 17.70 2.91 -7.18
C VAL A 76 18.59 2.52 -6.01
N LYS A 77 18.03 2.54 -4.79
CA LYS A 77 18.70 2.09 -3.56
C LYS A 77 18.40 0.63 -3.26
N ARG A 78 17.14 0.24 -3.46
CA ARG A 78 16.64 -1.13 -3.34
C ARG A 78 15.53 -1.35 -4.36
N PRO A 79 15.35 -2.59 -4.86
CA PRO A 79 14.30 -2.87 -5.83
C PRO A 79 12.93 -2.68 -5.19
N GLY A 80 12.01 -2.07 -5.94
CA GLY A 80 10.66 -1.82 -5.47
C GLY A 80 9.70 -1.50 -6.61
N LEU A 81 8.43 -1.89 -6.45
CA LEU A 81 7.39 -1.66 -7.44
C LEU A 81 6.30 -0.77 -6.86
N ALA A 82 5.99 0.32 -7.55
CA ALA A 82 4.78 1.08 -7.31
C ALA A 82 3.76 0.84 -8.43
N PHE A 83 2.49 0.82 -8.05
CA PHE A 83 1.37 0.74 -8.98
C PHE A 83 0.39 1.88 -8.71
N VAL A 84 0.00 2.59 -9.77
CA VAL A 84 -0.95 3.70 -9.67
C VAL A 84 -2.04 3.59 -10.72
N THR A 85 -3.28 3.94 -10.35
CA THR A 85 -4.42 4.02 -11.27
C THR A 85 -5.00 5.43 -11.24
N PRO A 86 -5.38 6.02 -12.39
CA PRO A 86 -5.97 7.34 -12.42
C PRO A 86 -7.41 7.35 -11.90
N ASP A 87 -7.87 8.48 -11.36
CA ASP A 87 -9.26 8.69 -10.92
C ASP A 87 -10.26 8.85 -12.07
N LYS A 88 -9.77 9.22 -13.24
CA LYS A 88 -10.55 9.44 -14.47
C LYS A 88 -10.01 8.61 -15.64
N PRO A 89 -10.85 8.29 -16.65
CA PRO A 89 -10.38 7.62 -17.85
C PRO A 89 -9.33 8.45 -18.58
N MET A 90 -8.13 7.89 -18.75
CA MET A 90 -7.02 8.55 -19.43
C MET A 90 -6.59 7.77 -20.67
N ARG A 91 -5.88 8.46 -21.56
CA ARG A 91 -5.24 7.86 -22.73
C ARG A 91 -3.80 8.29 -22.83
N TYR A 92 -2.94 7.35 -23.22
CA TYR A 92 -1.54 7.61 -23.53
C TYR A 92 -1.22 6.97 -24.89
N LEU A 93 -0.60 7.75 -25.78
CA LEU A 93 -0.31 7.33 -27.18
C LEU A 93 -1.53 6.75 -27.91
N GLY A 94 -2.72 7.31 -27.67
CA GLY A 94 -3.98 6.88 -28.29
C GLY A 94 -4.63 5.63 -27.69
N GLN A 95 -3.93 4.90 -26.81
CA GLN A 95 -4.42 3.72 -26.12
C GLN A 95 -4.98 4.06 -24.72
N PRO A 96 -5.87 3.22 -24.15
CA PRO A 96 -6.35 3.43 -22.79
C PRO A 96 -5.20 3.38 -21.78
N LEU A 97 -5.30 4.20 -20.73
CA LEU A 97 -4.44 4.19 -19.56
C LEU A 97 -5.32 3.95 -18.33
N SER A 98 -5.33 2.71 -17.86
CA SER A 98 -6.08 2.25 -16.69
C SER A 98 -5.17 2.03 -15.47
N GLY A 99 -3.87 1.82 -15.68
CA GLY A 99 -2.90 1.68 -14.62
C GLY A 99 -1.47 1.81 -15.12
N LEU A 100 -0.59 2.23 -14.22
CA LEU A 100 0.84 2.42 -14.48
C LEU A 100 1.66 1.74 -13.39
N PHE A 101 2.57 0.87 -13.84
CA PHE A 101 3.62 0.29 -13.03
C PHE A 101 4.89 1.14 -13.13
N CYS A 102 5.48 1.45 -11.98
CA CYS A 102 6.79 2.06 -11.87
C CYS A 102 7.70 1.12 -11.10
N LEU A 103 8.71 0.57 -11.78
CA LEU A 103 9.69 -0.32 -11.17
C LEU A 103 11.01 0.42 -10.95
N ALA A 104 11.44 0.46 -9.70
CA ALA A 104 12.83 0.67 -9.34
C ALA A 104 13.55 -0.68 -9.49
N SER A 105 14.28 -0.85 -10.58
CA SER A 105 14.95 -2.12 -10.91
C SER A 105 16.33 -2.17 -10.26
N LEU A 106 16.64 -3.27 -9.59
CA LEU A 106 17.97 -3.57 -9.09
C LEU A 106 18.17 -5.09 -9.11
N GLY A 107 18.90 -5.57 -10.11
CA GLY A 107 19.08 -7.01 -10.35
C GLY A 107 17.78 -7.74 -10.70
N GLU A 108 17.74 -9.04 -10.41
CA GLU A 108 16.67 -9.95 -10.84
C GLU A 108 15.48 -10.04 -9.86
N ALA A 109 15.38 -9.13 -8.88
CA ALA A 109 14.37 -9.16 -7.83
C ALA A 109 12.91 -9.15 -8.35
N HIS A 110 12.70 -8.61 -9.55
CA HIS A 110 11.40 -8.40 -10.15
C HIS A 110 10.93 -9.55 -11.05
N GLN A 111 11.75 -10.60 -11.25
CA GLN A 111 11.43 -11.69 -12.17
C GLN A 111 10.15 -12.44 -11.77
N ALA A 112 10.01 -12.81 -10.50
CA ALA A 112 8.83 -13.53 -10.00
C ALA A 112 7.53 -12.70 -10.13
N LEU A 113 7.64 -11.37 -10.02
CA LEU A 113 6.51 -10.46 -10.26
C LEU A 113 6.13 -10.46 -11.74
N LEU A 114 7.11 -10.32 -12.64
CA LEU A 114 6.86 -10.31 -14.08
C LEU A 114 6.20 -11.61 -14.55
N GLU A 115 6.64 -12.76 -14.03
CA GLU A 115 6.01 -14.06 -14.34
C GLU A 115 4.53 -14.09 -13.92
N ARG A 116 4.19 -13.59 -12.73
CA ARG A 116 2.80 -13.47 -12.26
C ARG A 116 1.98 -12.50 -13.11
N LEU A 117 2.56 -11.34 -13.42
CA LEU A 117 1.91 -10.33 -14.25
C LEU A 117 1.63 -10.87 -15.66
N CYS A 118 2.61 -11.56 -16.26
CA CYS A 118 2.45 -12.23 -17.55
C CYS A 118 1.35 -13.29 -17.51
N ALA A 119 1.33 -14.17 -16.48
CA ALA A 119 0.28 -15.18 -16.34
C ALA A 119 -1.12 -14.53 -16.27
N LEU A 120 -1.26 -13.46 -15.50
CA LEU A 120 -2.51 -12.72 -15.35
C LEU A 120 -2.98 -12.04 -16.64
N LEU A 121 -2.05 -11.44 -17.39
CA LEU A 121 -2.33 -10.83 -18.68
C LEU A 121 -2.76 -11.87 -19.71
N ILE A 122 -2.12 -13.05 -19.72
CA ILE A 122 -2.49 -14.18 -20.58
C ILE A 122 -3.88 -14.72 -20.23
N GLU A 123 -4.25 -14.72 -18.95
CA GLU A 123 -5.60 -15.06 -18.47
C GLU A 123 -6.67 -14.00 -18.84
N GLY A 124 -6.28 -12.83 -19.40
CA GLY A 124 -7.19 -11.73 -19.73
C GLY A 124 -7.71 -10.96 -18.51
N ARG A 125 -7.02 -11.10 -17.39
CA ARG A 125 -7.42 -10.54 -16.09
C ARG A 125 -6.71 -9.21 -15.76
N GLY A 126 -5.97 -8.62 -16.71
CA GLY A 126 -5.28 -7.33 -16.55
C GLY A 126 -6.22 -6.19 -16.16
N HIS A 127 -7.45 -6.23 -16.68
CA HIS A 127 -8.50 -5.27 -16.33
C HIS A 127 -8.87 -5.24 -14.84
N GLU A 128 -8.62 -6.32 -14.07
CA GLU A 128 -8.85 -6.36 -12.61
C GLU A 128 -7.98 -5.34 -11.89
N LEU A 129 -6.72 -5.18 -12.32
CA LEU A 129 -5.77 -4.23 -11.73
C LEU A 129 -6.17 -2.78 -12.01
N GLY A 130 -6.58 -2.48 -13.25
CA GLY A 130 -7.01 -1.13 -13.63
C GLY A 130 -8.34 -0.69 -12.98
N ARG A 131 -9.18 -1.64 -12.55
CA ARG A 131 -10.46 -1.37 -11.87
C ARG A 131 -10.42 -1.62 -10.37
N ALA A 132 -9.25 -1.97 -9.83
CA ALA A 132 -9.12 -2.27 -8.42
C ALA A 132 -9.45 -1.02 -7.58
N THR A 133 -10.31 -1.21 -6.59
CA THR A 133 -10.65 -0.20 -5.58
C THR A 133 -9.97 -0.47 -4.24
N SER A 134 -9.20 -1.55 -4.14
CA SER A 134 -8.51 -1.99 -2.94
C SER A 134 -7.06 -2.32 -3.25
N SER A 135 -6.12 -1.68 -2.54
CA SER A 135 -4.68 -1.95 -2.67
C SER A 135 -4.35 -3.40 -2.32
N ARG A 136 -5.15 -4.02 -1.46
CA ARG A 136 -4.99 -5.43 -1.10
C ARG A 136 -5.24 -6.38 -2.27
N ALA A 137 -6.31 -6.14 -3.04
CA ALA A 137 -6.62 -6.96 -4.20
C ALA A 137 -5.48 -6.89 -5.24
N VAL A 138 -4.88 -5.70 -5.40
CA VAL A 138 -3.70 -5.51 -6.24
C VAL A 138 -2.48 -6.28 -5.69
N LEU A 139 -2.21 -6.23 -4.39
CA LEU A 139 -1.11 -6.99 -3.77
C LEU A 139 -1.30 -8.51 -3.92
N GLU A 140 -2.53 -9.01 -3.75
CA GLU A 140 -2.87 -10.44 -3.89
C GLU A 140 -2.49 -10.93 -5.28
N VAL A 141 -2.85 -10.13 -6.28
CA VAL A 141 -2.58 -10.39 -7.68
C VAL A 141 -1.08 -10.31 -8.01
N LEU A 142 -0.40 -9.26 -7.55
CA LEU A 142 1.02 -9.03 -7.86
C LEU A 142 1.96 -9.90 -7.01
N GLY A 143 1.43 -10.64 -6.04
CA GLY A 143 2.21 -11.41 -5.08
C GLY A 143 3.10 -10.51 -4.23
N GLY A 144 2.60 -9.33 -3.87
CA GLY A 144 3.21 -8.48 -2.85
C GLY A 144 2.99 -9.06 -1.47
N GLU A 145 3.73 -8.55 -0.48
CA GLU A 145 3.45 -8.90 0.91
C GLU A 145 2.06 -8.39 1.28
N LEU A 146 1.12 -9.32 1.40
CA LEU A 146 -0.18 -8.99 1.94
C LEU A 146 -0.04 -8.71 3.43
N PRO A 147 -0.58 -7.59 3.93
CA PRO A 147 -0.94 -7.55 5.33
C PRO A 147 -1.83 -8.76 5.55
N ALA A 148 -1.39 -9.67 6.44
CA ALA A 148 -2.07 -10.93 6.67
C ALA A 148 -3.58 -10.71 6.83
N ASP A 149 -4.39 -11.64 6.30
CA ASP A 149 -5.86 -11.57 6.32
C ASP A 149 -6.40 -11.81 7.72
N TRP A 150 -6.10 -10.85 8.56
CA TRP A 150 -6.46 -10.81 9.96
C TRP A 150 -7.93 -10.41 10.04
N PRO A 151 -8.75 -11.13 10.82
CA PRO A 151 -10.13 -10.75 10.98
C PRO A 151 -10.24 -9.28 11.36
N SER A 152 -11.25 -8.63 10.78
CA SER A 152 -11.46 -7.21 10.95
C SER A 152 -12.88 -6.89 11.39
N ALA A 153 -13.01 -5.78 12.10
CA ALA A 153 -14.28 -5.24 12.55
C ALA A 153 -14.33 -3.73 12.37
N ARG A 154 -15.50 -3.20 12.05
CA ARG A 154 -15.70 -1.77 11.75
C ARG A 154 -16.66 -1.14 12.74
N ILE A 155 -16.37 0.10 13.11
CA ILE A 155 -17.23 0.90 14.00
C ILE A 155 -17.23 2.37 13.62
N THR A 156 -18.41 2.98 13.70
CA THR A 156 -18.57 4.42 13.49
C THR A 156 -18.31 5.14 14.80
N LEU A 157 -17.39 6.11 14.80
CA LEU A 157 -17.15 6.94 15.98
C LEU A 157 -18.35 7.86 16.24
N ALA A 158 -19.19 7.51 17.22
CA ALA A 158 -20.33 8.33 17.63
C ALA A 158 -19.93 9.53 18.51
N ASN A 159 -18.76 9.47 19.15
CA ASN A 159 -18.35 10.43 20.17
C ASN A 159 -18.09 11.83 19.62
N ALA A 160 -18.66 12.84 20.30
CA ALA A 160 -18.55 14.25 19.95
C ALA A 160 -17.09 14.74 19.81
N HIS A 161 -16.16 14.15 20.56
CA HIS A 161 -14.75 14.52 20.59
C HIS A 161 -13.84 13.59 19.76
N GLY A 162 -14.39 12.59 19.05
CA GLY A 162 -13.60 11.62 18.28
C GLY A 162 -12.77 10.68 19.18
N LEU A 163 -11.73 10.05 18.62
CA LEU A 163 -10.81 9.19 19.37
C LEU A 163 -9.79 10.04 20.16
N HIS A 164 -10.26 10.73 21.19
CA HIS A 164 -9.43 11.59 22.04
C HIS A 164 -8.63 10.80 23.10
N ALA A 165 -7.80 11.51 23.87
CA ALA A 165 -6.84 10.93 24.82
C ALA A 165 -7.41 9.90 25.82
N ARG A 166 -8.69 10.01 26.21
CA ARG A 166 -9.31 9.10 27.18
C ARG A 166 -9.71 7.75 26.56
N PRO A 167 -10.60 7.69 25.54
CA PRO A 167 -10.92 6.43 24.86
C PRO A 167 -9.69 5.82 24.19
N ALA A 168 -8.77 6.63 23.63
CA ALA A 168 -7.52 6.13 23.06
C ALA A 168 -6.62 5.44 24.11
N LYS A 169 -6.57 5.96 25.34
CA LYS A 169 -5.78 5.35 26.43
C LYS A 169 -6.37 4.02 26.87
N ILE A 170 -7.70 3.96 27.03
CA ILE A 170 -8.40 2.72 27.38
C ILE A 170 -8.18 1.67 26.28
N LEU A 171 -8.36 2.07 25.02
CA LEU A 171 -8.15 1.21 23.86
C LEU A 171 -6.70 0.71 23.79
N ALA A 172 -5.71 1.57 24.00
CA ALA A 172 -4.31 1.16 24.01
C ALA A 172 -3.96 0.19 25.15
N GLN A 173 -4.57 0.37 26.32
CA GLN A 173 -4.38 -0.54 27.45
C GLN A 173 -5.03 -1.91 27.18
N LEU A 174 -6.24 -1.90 26.64
CA LEU A 174 -6.95 -3.12 26.24
C LEU A 174 -6.22 -3.85 25.10
N ALA A 175 -5.76 -3.14 24.09
CA ALA A 175 -4.98 -3.75 23.00
C ALA A 175 -3.68 -4.39 23.52
N LYS A 176 -3.06 -3.80 24.56
CA LYS A 176 -1.84 -4.35 25.18
C LYS A 176 -2.08 -5.62 26.01
N SER A 177 -3.31 -5.92 26.43
CA SER A 177 -3.60 -7.15 27.18
C SER A 177 -3.69 -8.39 26.29
N PHE A 178 -3.70 -8.23 24.96
CA PHE A 178 -3.69 -9.34 24.01
C PHE A 178 -2.27 -9.64 23.52
N ASP A 179 -1.89 -10.93 23.53
CA ASP A 179 -0.62 -11.45 23.04
C ASP A 179 -0.62 -11.63 21.51
N GLY A 180 -1.03 -10.59 20.78
CA GLY A 180 -1.00 -10.52 19.32
C GLY A 180 -1.13 -9.07 18.84
N GLU A 181 -0.83 -8.79 17.58
CA GLU A 181 -0.92 -7.44 17.04
C GLU A 181 -2.36 -7.06 16.69
N ILE A 182 -2.69 -5.81 16.97
CA ILE A 182 -3.97 -5.20 16.64
C ILE A 182 -3.69 -3.86 15.99
N ARG A 183 -4.23 -3.64 14.79
CA ARG A 183 -4.06 -2.41 14.03
C ARG A 183 -5.40 -1.73 13.80
N VAL A 184 -5.35 -0.42 13.61
CA VAL A 184 -6.52 0.42 13.34
C VAL A 184 -6.22 1.42 12.23
N ARG A 185 -7.20 1.65 11.35
CA ARG A 185 -7.17 2.70 10.33
C ARG A 185 -8.51 3.39 10.22
N ILE A 186 -8.53 4.57 9.61
CA ILE A 186 -9.76 5.23 9.16
C ILE A 186 -10.09 4.68 7.77
N VAL A 187 -11.32 4.21 7.55
CA VAL A 187 -11.72 3.57 6.28
C VAL A 187 -11.55 4.51 5.08
N ASP A 188 -11.95 5.77 5.23
CA ASP A 188 -11.81 6.82 4.21
C ASP A 188 -10.51 7.63 4.37
N GLY A 189 -9.58 7.14 5.21
CA GLY A 189 -8.33 7.81 5.51
C GLY A 189 -7.26 7.48 4.48
N GLN A 190 -6.39 8.45 4.19
CA GLN A 190 -5.17 8.25 3.39
C GLN A 190 -4.02 7.64 4.22
N GLU A 191 -4.19 7.52 5.53
CA GLU A 191 -3.16 7.03 6.45
C GLU A 191 -3.20 5.50 6.58
N SER A 192 -2.01 4.90 6.70
CA SER A 192 -1.86 3.47 6.89
C SER A 192 -2.33 3.01 8.28
N ALA A 193 -2.66 1.72 8.40
CA ALA A 193 -3.09 1.16 9.68
C ALA A 193 -1.97 1.27 10.73
N VAL A 194 -2.31 1.84 11.88
CA VAL A 194 -1.38 2.01 13.00
C VAL A 194 -1.66 0.99 14.09
N SER A 195 -0.64 0.69 14.90
CA SER A 195 -0.81 -0.23 16.03
C SER A 195 -1.74 0.36 17.10
N ALA A 196 -2.80 -0.38 17.43
CA ALA A 196 -3.73 -0.04 18.50
C ALA A 196 -3.08 -0.10 19.89
N LYS A 197 -1.93 -0.77 20.05
CA LYS A 197 -1.16 -0.79 21.30
C LYS A 197 -0.42 0.52 21.57
N SER A 198 -0.27 1.39 20.57
CA SER A 198 0.47 2.65 20.70
C SER A 198 -0.47 3.83 20.87
N LEU A 199 -0.58 4.34 22.10
CA LEU A 199 -1.35 5.54 22.40
C LEU A 199 -0.95 6.73 21.51
N SER A 200 0.36 6.95 21.29
CA SER A 200 0.84 8.04 20.46
C SER A 200 0.36 7.92 19.00
N LYS A 201 0.35 6.71 18.45
CA LYS A 201 -0.14 6.47 17.07
C LYS A 201 -1.67 6.57 16.97
N LEU A 202 -2.39 6.14 18.01
CA LEU A 202 -3.84 6.34 18.07
C LEU A 202 -4.24 7.81 18.07
N LEU A 203 -3.47 8.65 18.77
CA LEU A 203 -3.72 10.10 18.79
C LEU A 203 -3.33 10.77 17.48
N SER A 204 -2.30 10.27 16.78
CA SER A 204 -1.90 10.82 15.48
C SER A 204 -2.90 10.53 14.37
N LEU A 205 -3.69 9.44 14.46
CA LEU A 205 -4.75 9.12 13.49
C LEU A 205 -5.78 10.27 13.34
N GLY A 206 -5.96 11.10 14.37
CA GLY A 206 -6.84 12.26 14.30
C GLY A 206 -8.31 11.92 14.02
N ALA A 207 -8.75 10.70 14.37
CA ALA A 207 -10.08 10.19 14.03
C ALA A 207 -11.20 11.02 14.68
N ARG A 208 -12.15 11.47 13.85
CA ARG A 208 -13.23 12.40 14.19
C ARG A 208 -14.58 11.71 14.24
N ARG A 209 -15.55 12.38 14.87
CA ARG A 209 -16.95 11.93 14.89
C ARG A 209 -17.47 11.64 13.48
N GLY A 210 -18.18 10.53 13.33
CA GLY A 210 -18.81 10.09 12.08
C GLY A 210 -17.87 9.35 11.14
N GLN A 211 -16.57 9.25 11.45
CA GLN A 211 -15.65 8.42 10.67
C GLN A 211 -15.76 6.96 11.09
N VAL A 212 -15.58 6.08 10.11
CA VAL A 212 -15.53 4.63 10.33
C VAL A 212 -14.09 4.21 10.59
N LEU A 213 -13.86 3.59 11.74
CA LEU A 213 -12.62 2.91 12.06
C LEU A 213 -12.72 1.44 11.67
N GLU A 214 -11.65 0.91 11.10
CA GLU A 214 -11.47 -0.52 10.90
C GLU A 214 -10.34 -1.02 11.79
N PHE A 215 -10.66 -2.00 12.63
CA PHE A 215 -9.72 -2.72 13.47
C PHE A 215 -9.42 -4.06 12.84
N VAL A 216 -8.15 -4.46 12.89
CA VAL A 216 -7.63 -5.68 12.29
C VAL A 216 -6.78 -6.37 13.37
N ALA A 217 -7.08 -7.62 13.69
CA ALA A 217 -6.41 -8.35 14.77
C ALA A 217 -5.93 -9.73 14.30
N GLU A 218 -4.79 -10.18 14.81
CA GLU A 218 -4.29 -11.53 14.51
C GLU A 218 -5.36 -12.61 14.73
N PRO A 219 -5.49 -13.61 13.82
CA PRO A 219 -6.51 -14.65 13.91
C PRO A 219 -6.54 -15.38 15.26
N ALA A 220 -5.38 -15.50 15.90
CA ALA A 220 -5.24 -16.14 17.22
C ALA A 220 -5.96 -15.39 18.35
N ILE A 221 -6.09 -14.07 18.25
CA ILE A 221 -6.70 -13.21 19.29
C ILE A 221 -8.01 -12.56 18.81
N ALA A 222 -8.29 -12.56 17.51
CA ALA A 222 -9.34 -11.74 16.92
C ALA A 222 -10.74 -12.03 17.48
N GLY A 223 -11.02 -13.29 17.83
CA GLY A 223 -12.30 -13.71 18.40
C GLY A 223 -12.63 -13.00 19.72
N ASP A 224 -11.62 -12.72 20.54
CA ASP A 224 -11.79 -12.05 21.83
C ASP A 224 -11.47 -10.55 21.76
N ALA A 225 -10.46 -10.20 20.96
CA ALA A 225 -9.94 -8.83 20.89
C ALA A 225 -10.87 -7.87 20.16
N LEU A 226 -11.44 -8.27 19.02
CA LEU A 226 -12.29 -7.36 18.23
C LEU A 226 -13.56 -6.99 18.98
N PRO A 227 -14.35 -7.92 19.57
CA PRO A 227 -15.54 -7.56 20.33
C PRO A 227 -15.23 -6.67 21.53
N ALA A 228 -14.15 -6.96 22.26
CA ALA A 228 -13.74 -6.17 23.42
C ALA A 228 -13.35 -4.73 23.03
N ILE A 229 -12.64 -4.56 21.91
CA ILE A 229 -12.25 -3.23 21.40
C ILE A 229 -13.47 -2.44 20.94
N LEU A 230 -14.40 -3.07 20.24
CA LEU A 230 -15.64 -2.42 19.81
C LEU A 230 -16.42 -1.89 21.02
N ALA A 231 -16.63 -2.73 22.04
CA ALA A 231 -17.31 -2.34 23.27
C ALA A 231 -16.62 -1.16 23.96
N ALA A 232 -15.27 -1.17 24.05
CA ALA A 232 -14.52 -0.08 24.67
C ALA A 232 -14.65 1.27 23.93
N ILE A 233 -14.97 1.25 22.63
CA ILE A 233 -15.23 2.46 21.83
C ILE A 233 -16.66 2.94 22.00
N GLU A 234 -17.63 2.03 22.15
CA GLU A 234 -19.03 2.37 22.40
C GLU A 234 -19.27 2.93 23.82
N GLU A 235 -18.49 2.47 24.81
CA GLU A 235 -18.58 2.92 26.20
C GLU A 235 -17.83 4.23 26.50
N GLY A 236 -16.82 4.56 25.70
CA GLY A 236 -15.95 5.75 25.86
C GLY A 236 -16.51 7.00 25.20
#